data_AF-A0A8T3NA89-F1
#
_entry.id   AF-A0A8T3NA89-F1
#
_cell.length_a   1.000
_cell.length_b   1.000
_cell.length_c   1.000
_cell.angle_alpha   90.00
_cell.angle_beta   90.00
_cell.angle_gamma   90.00
#
_symmetry.space_group_name_H-M   'P 1'
#
loop_
_entity.id
_entity.type
_entity.pdbx_description
1 polymer ?
#
loop_
_entity_poly.entity_id
_entity_poly.type
_entity_poly.pdbx_seq_one_letter_code
_entity_poly.pdbx_strand_id
1 'polypeptide(L)'
;MILSTDTPINLGSFIIGDPISRRQGARREIKPDIRSIGGTSAVRPKLPNNTAFGEREALRRRFDAPMTSSLAGSRDFTSDSTPLQIWEGTVLNVDRKSGGVMHVLLDAKIGKLPIHTGEIELEWVADQDYDLVCPGAVFYLTLSKRTKRGSIENTQELRFRRRPSWSEGQLRQIENDAAMLLSKMKTPPTAT
;
A
#
# COMPACT_ATOMS: atom_id res chain seq x y z
N MET A 1 -11.32 -32.84 -3.26
CA MET A 1 -11.28 -32.60 -4.72
C MET A 1 -11.60 -31.12 -4.92
N ILE A 2 -10.58 -30.26 -5.02
CA ILE A 2 -10.73 -28.79 -5.12
C ILE A 2 -10.38 -28.42 -6.56
N LEU A 3 -11.35 -27.89 -7.30
CA LEU A 3 -11.14 -27.39 -8.66
C LEU A 3 -10.49 -26.01 -8.57
N SER A 4 -9.17 -25.95 -8.75
CA SER A 4 -8.45 -24.69 -8.99
C SER A 4 -8.81 -24.21 -10.39
N THR A 5 -9.46 -23.07 -10.49
CA THR A 5 -9.75 -22.39 -11.76
C THR A 5 -8.71 -21.30 -11.96
N ASP A 6 -7.48 -21.72 -12.28
CA ASP A 6 -6.45 -20.81 -12.78
C ASP A 6 -6.76 -20.45 -14.23
N THR A 7 -7.54 -19.39 -14.39
CA THR A 7 -7.67 -18.72 -15.69
C THR A 7 -6.68 -17.56 -15.68
N PRO A 8 -5.57 -17.62 -16.45
CA PRO A 8 -4.65 -16.49 -16.52
C PRO A 8 -5.38 -15.32 -17.17
N ILE A 9 -5.51 -14.21 -16.43
CA ILE A 9 -5.96 -12.95 -17.01
C ILE A 9 -4.81 -12.46 -17.88
N ASN A 10 -4.93 -12.65 -19.18
CA ASN A 10 -4.05 -12.03 -20.16
C ASN A 10 -4.35 -10.51 -20.15
N LEU A 11 -3.56 -9.76 -19.39
CA LEU A 11 -3.64 -8.30 -19.29
C LEU A 11 -3.43 -7.61 -20.65
N GLY A 12 -2.84 -8.30 -21.63
CA GLY A 12 -2.72 -7.82 -23.01
C GLY A 12 -4.06 -7.66 -23.74
N SER A 13 -5.14 -8.30 -23.29
CA SER A 13 -6.47 -8.21 -23.94
C SER A 13 -7.30 -6.99 -23.57
N PHE A 14 -6.87 -6.19 -22.58
CA PHE A 14 -7.47 -4.87 -22.31
C PHE A 14 -6.81 -3.75 -23.14
N ILE A 15 -5.82 -4.10 -23.95
CA ILE A 15 -5.06 -3.20 -24.81
C ILE A 15 -5.62 -3.35 -26.22
N ILE A 16 -6.05 -2.24 -26.83
CA ILE A 16 -6.69 -2.12 -28.16
C ILE A 16 -8.22 -2.31 -28.14
N GLY A 17 -8.93 -1.23 -27.81
CA GLY A 17 -10.31 -1.01 -28.21
C GLY A 17 -10.49 0.46 -28.56
N ASP A 18 -10.77 0.72 -29.85
CA ASP A 18 -11.00 2.04 -30.43
C ASP A 18 -11.92 2.93 -29.55
N PRO A 19 -11.63 4.24 -29.44
CA PRO A 19 -12.39 5.13 -28.59
C PRO A 19 -13.55 5.74 -29.39
N ILE A 20 -14.66 5.03 -29.62
CA ILE A 20 -15.94 5.68 -29.95
C ILE A 20 -17.11 4.72 -29.68
N SER A 21 -18.14 5.27 -29.06
CA SER A 21 -19.50 4.72 -28.85
C SER A 21 -19.73 3.80 -27.64
N ARG A 22 -20.18 4.40 -26.53
CA ARG A 22 -21.51 4.07 -25.99
C ARG A 22 -21.99 5.02 -24.88
N ARG A 23 -23.00 5.79 -25.27
CA ARG A 23 -24.29 6.03 -24.59
C ARG A 23 -24.30 6.61 -23.16
N GLN A 24 -24.74 7.86 -23.15
CA GLN A 24 -25.51 8.54 -22.10
C GLN A 24 -26.56 7.62 -21.44
N GLY A 25 -26.74 7.77 -20.12
CA GLY A 25 -27.89 7.22 -19.40
C GLY A 25 -27.81 7.32 -17.88
N ALA A 26 -28.48 8.34 -17.32
CA ALA A 26 -29.02 8.44 -15.96
C ALA A 26 -28.06 8.49 -14.75
N ARG A 27 -27.78 9.74 -14.34
CA ARG A 27 -27.28 10.13 -13.02
C ARG A 27 -28.41 9.93 -11.98
N ARG A 28 -28.29 8.93 -11.10
CA ARG A 28 -29.11 8.88 -9.87
C ARG A 28 -28.34 9.54 -8.74
N GLU A 29 -28.83 10.70 -8.30
CA GLU A 29 -28.37 11.37 -7.09
C GLU A 29 -28.71 10.51 -5.87
N ILE A 30 -27.69 10.14 -5.10
CA ILE A 30 -27.85 9.51 -3.79
C ILE A 30 -27.51 10.59 -2.76
N LYS A 31 -28.52 11.08 -2.04
CA LYS A 31 -28.32 11.91 -0.85
C LYS A 31 -28.16 10.99 0.37
N PRO A 32 -27.08 11.09 1.16
CA PRO A 32 -27.00 10.40 2.43
C PRO A 32 -27.82 11.15 3.50
N ASP A 33 -28.79 10.44 4.08
CA ASP A 33 -29.57 10.84 5.25
C ASP A 33 -28.69 10.65 6.51
N ILE A 34 -28.31 11.75 7.17
CA ILE A 34 -27.50 11.73 8.39
C ILE A 34 -28.46 11.68 9.58
N ARG A 35 -28.69 10.48 10.12
CA ARG A 35 -29.29 10.30 11.45
C ARG A 35 -28.19 10.20 12.50
N SER A 36 -28.07 11.26 13.30
CA SER A 36 -27.30 11.34 14.54
C SER A 36 -27.93 10.43 15.61
N ILE A 37 -27.15 9.51 16.19
CA ILE A 37 -27.47 8.86 17.47
C ILE A 37 -26.23 8.91 18.37
N GLY A 38 -26.45 9.28 19.63
CA GLY A 38 -25.47 9.59 20.67
C GLY A 38 -24.41 8.51 20.94
N GLY A 39 -23.31 8.81 21.60
CA GLY A 39 -23.20 9.61 22.82
C GLY A 39 -22.84 8.66 23.95
N THR A 40 -21.59 8.15 23.93
CA THR A 40 -21.09 7.22 24.94
C THR A 40 -19.91 7.86 25.67
N SER A 41 -20.10 8.11 26.96
CA SER A 41 -19.15 8.74 27.87
C SER A 41 -17.83 7.97 27.96
N ALA A 42 -16.73 8.68 27.76
CA ALA A 42 -15.38 8.17 28.00
C ALA A 42 -15.10 8.11 29.51
N VAL A 43 -15.02 6.89 30.05
CA VAL A 43 -14.48 6.63 31.40
C VAL A 43 -12.97 6.81 31.35
N ARG A 44 -12.46 7.80 32.08
CA ARG A 44 -11.04 8.17 32.17
C ARG A 44 -10.43 7.51 33.41
N PRO A 45 -9.49 6.55 33.30
CA PRO A 45 -8.80 6.05 34.48
C PRO A 45 -7.82 7.10 35.01
N LYS A 46 -7.93 7.42 36.31
CA LYS A 46 -6.99 8.26 37.04
C LYS A 46 -5.68 7.50 37.26
N LEU A 47 -4.58 8.01 36.74
CA LEU A 47 -3.23 7.57 37.07
C LEU A 47 -2.77 8.26 38.38
N PRO A 48 -2.13 7.55 39.31
CA PRO A 48 -1.62 8.13 40.54
C PRO A 48 -0.35 8.96 40.30
N ASN A 49 -0.35 10.15 40.91
CA ASN A 49 0.79 11.04 41.04
C ASN A 49 1.81 10.45 42.01
N ASN A 50 3.01 10.11 41.53
CA ASN A 50 4.29 10.37 42.20
C ASN A 50 5.40 9.50 41.63
N THR A 51 6.26 10.08 40.79
CA THR A 51 7.69 9.77 40.87
C THR A 51 8.47 11.02 40.47
N ALA A 52 9.01 11.68 41.49
CA ALA A 52 10.01 12.72 41.35
C ALA A 52 11.25 12.12 40.67
N PHE A 53 11.51 12.56 39.45
CA PHE A 53 12.80 12.35 38.79
C PHE A 53 13.48 13.70 38.62
N GLY A 54 14.76 13.68 38.94
CA GLY A 54 15.58 14.84 39.23
C GLY A 54 15.55 15.92 38.15
N GLU A 55 15.47 17.13 38.66
CA GLU A 55 15.70 18.40 38.02
C GLU A 55 17.16 18.44 37.53
N ARG A 56 17.42 17.79 36.39
CA ARG A 56 18.56 18.10 35.53
C ARG A 56 18.02 18.89 34.37
N GLU A 57 18.46 20.13 34.35
CA GLU A 57 18.22 21.24 33.43
C GLU A 57 18.48 20.82 31.97
N ALA A 58 17.56 20.04 31.41
CA ALA A 58 17.47 19.83 29.99
C ALA A 58 16.93 21.14 29.41
N LEU A 59 17.84 21.95 28.86
CA LEU A 59 17.57 23.09 28.02
C LEU A 59 16.60 22.63 26.93
N ARG A 60 15.29 22.78 27.19
CA ARG A 60 14.21 22.47 26.28
C ARG A 60 14.39 23.41 25.11
N ARG A 61 15.19 23.01 24.12
CA ARG A 61 15.02 23.49 22.75
C ARG A 61 13.61 23.07 22.38
N ARG A 62 12.65 23.97 22.61
CA ARG A 62 11.32 23.84 22.04
C ARG A 62 11.57 23.75 20.55
N PHE A 63 11.31 22.58 19.99
CA PHE A 63 11.07 22.48 18.57
C PHE A 63 9.72 23.14 18.36
N ASP A 64 9.72 24.47 18.31
CA ASP A 64 8.60 25.20 17.76
C ASP A 64 8.66 24.91 16.26
N ALA A 65 7.92 23.88 15.84
CA ALA A 65 7.72 23.61 14.43
C ALA A 65 7.34 24.96 13.79
N PRO A 66 8.03 25.40 12.73
CA PRO A 66 7.71 26.66 12.11
C PRO A 66 6.23 26.62 11.78
N MET A 67 5.45 27.44 12.49
CA MET A 67 4.04 27.65 12.19
C MET A 67 4.04 28.18 10.78
N THR A 68 3.77 27.30 9.82
CA THR A 68 3.48 27.70 8.46
C THR A 68 2.29 28.63 8.61
N SER A 69 2.55 29.94 8.52
CA SER A 69 1.48 30.93 8.46
C SER A 69 0.54 30.44 7.38
N SER A 70 -0.65 30.05 7.80
CA SER A 70 -1.74 29.62 6.94
C SER A 70 -2.22 30.85 6.16
N LEU A 71 -1.39 31.30 5.23
CA LEU A 71 -1.76 32.22 4.18
C LEU A 71 -2.47 31.38 3.12
N ALA A 72 -3.80 31.45 3.18
CA ALA A 72 -4.67 31.60 2.02
C ALA A 72 -4.23 30.84 0.76
N GLY A 73 -4.74 29.61 0.63
CA GLY A 73 -4.56 28.79 -0.55
C GLY A 73 -4.10 27.39 -0.20
N SER A 74 -4.88 26.67 0.62
CA SER A 74 -4.94 25.22 0.44
C SER A 74 -5.43 25.03 -0.99
N ARG A 75 -4.50 24.92 -1.95
CA ARG A 75 -4.83 24.30 -3.22
C ARG A 75 -5.26 22.91 -2.81
N ASP A 76 -6.57 22.69 -2.79
CA ASP A 76 -7.11 21.37 -2.96
C ASP A 76 -6.37 20.82 -4.17
N PHE A 77 -5.42 19.92 -3.93
CA PHE A 77 -4.77 19.19 -5.01
C PHE A 77 -5.87 18.28 -5.54
N THR A 78 -6.71 18.84 -6.41
CA THR A 78 -7.66 18.06 -7.20
C THR A 78 -6.79 17.19 -8.09
N SER A 79 -6.60 15.94 -7.70
CA SER A 79 -5.95 14.97 -8.56
C SER A 79 -6.81 14.84 -9.82
N ASP A 80 -6.25 15.13 -10.99
CA ASP A 80 -6.93 14.92 -12.27
C ASP A 80 -7.23 13.43 -12.56
N SER A 81 -6.84 12.53 -11.66
CA SER A 81 -7.03 11.10 -11.72
C SER A 81 -8.02 10.60 -10.67
N THR A 82 -8.91 9.70 -11.10
CA THR A 82 -9.79 8.92 -10.23
C THR A 82 -9.39 7.45 -10.32
N PRO A 83 -9.00 6.79 -9.21
CA PRO A 83 -8.67 5.37 -9.23
C PRO A 83 -9.92 4.54 -9.55
N LEU A 84 -9.78 3.60 -10.49
CA LEU A 84 -10.80 2.61 -10.81
C LEU A 84 -10.61 1.35 -10.00
N GLN A 85 -9.35 0.88 -9.92
CA GLN A 85 -9.00 -0.38 -9.29
C GLN A 85 -7.55 -0.32 -8.80
N ILE A 86 -7.31 -0.90 -7.63
CA ILE A 86 -5.98 -1.01 -7.04
C ILE A 86 -5.75 -2.47 -6.68
N TRP A 87 -4.58 -2.99 -7.03
CA TRP A 87 -4.07 -4.27 -6.56
C TRP A 87 -2.80 -4.07 -5.77
N GLU A 88 -2.66 -4.86 -4.70
CA GLU A 88 -1.37 -5.13 -4.09
C GLU A 88 -0.85 -6.43 -4.68
N GLY A 89 0.33 -6.36 -5.28
CA GLY A 89 0.99 -7.47 -5.90
C GLY A 89 2.18 -7.96 -5.08
N THR A 90 2.43 -9.27 -5.10
CA THR A 90 3.68 -9.86 -4.63
C THR A 90 4.34 -10.61 -5.77
N VAL A 91 5.62 -10.33 -6.02
CA VAL A 91 6.40 -11.05 -7.03
C VAL A 91 6.68 -12.47 -6.54
N LEU A 92 6.28 -13.47 -7.32
CA LEU A 92 6.53 -14.88 -7.03
C LEU A 92 7.85 -15.33 -7.65
N ASN A 93 8.08 -14.98 -8.90
CA ASN A 93 9.28 -15.33 -9.65
C ASN A 93 9.58 -14.26 -10.71
N VAL A 94 10.83 -14.16 -11.13
CA VAL A 94 11.28 -13.22 -12.18
C VAL A 94 12.11 -14.00 -13.19
N ASP A 95 11.62 -14.11 -14.42
CA ASP A 95 12.42 -14.57 -15.55
C ASP A 95 13.00 -13.35 -16.27
N ARG A 96 14.33 -13.23 -16.30
CA ARG A 96 15.02 -12.11 -16.97
C ARG A 96 15.41 -12.43 -18.42
N LYS A 97 15.04 -13.61 -18.94
CA LYS A 97 15.32 -13.99 -20.32
C LYS A 97 14.30 -13.37 -21.28
N SER A 98 14.69 -13.20 -22.54
CA SER A 98 13.82 -12.92 -23.68
C SER A 98 12.67 -11.91 -23.43
N GLY A 99 13.00 -10.69 -22.98
CA GLY A 99 12.02 -9.62 -22.75
C GLY A 99 11.66 -9.38 -21.28
N GLY A 100 11.98 -10.33 -20.39
CA GLY A 100 11.83 -10.17 -18.96
C GLY A 100 10.36 -10.20 -18.51
N VAL A 101 9.99 -11.19 -17.71
CA VAL A 101 8.63 -11.33 -17.17
C VAL A 101 8.70 -11.61 -15.67
N MET A 102 7.82 -10.98 -14.90
CA MET A 102 7.59 -11.34 -13.51
C MET A 102 6.24 -12.03 -13.36
N HIS A 103 6.25 -13.17 -12.65
CA HIS A 103 5.05 -13.87 -12.21
C HIS A 103 4.64 -13.31 -10.86
N VAL A 104 3.38 -12.94 -10.72
CA VAL A 104 2.89 -12.18 -9.57
C VAL A 104 1.62 -12.80 -8.99
N LEU A 105 1.41 -12.58 -7.69
CA LEU A 105 0.14 -12.79 -7.01
C LEU A 105 -0.51 -11.43 -6.79
N LEU A 106 -1.78 -11.26 -7.17
CA LEU A 106 -2.50 -10.00 -7.11
C LEU A 106 -3.70 -10.11 -6.15
N ASP A 107 -3.77 -9.16 -5.21
CA ASP A 107 -4.87 -8.99 -4.27
C ASP A 107 -5.54 -7.63 -4.48
N ALA A 108 -6.83 -7.64 -4.79
CA ALA A 108 -7.60 -6.44 -5.09
C ALA A 108 -7.95 -5.67 -3.81
N LYS A 109 -7.54 -4.40 -3.74
CA LYS A 109 -7.83 -3.52 -2.57
C LYS A 109 -9.12 -2.72 -2.72
N ILE A 110 -9.71 -2.71 -3.91
CA ILE A 110 -11.03 -2.13 -4.19
C ILE A 110 -11.95 -3.24 -4.70
N GLY A 111 -13.17 -3.30 -4.17
CA GLY A 111 -14.14 -4.33 -4.54
C GLY A 111 -13.92 -5.67 -3.85
N LYS A 112 -14.56 -6.72 -4.39
CA LYS A 112 -14.46 -8.11 -3.91
C LYS A 112 -14.07 -9.00 -5.09
N LEU A 113 -12.79 -9.00 -5.43
CA LEU A 113 -12.22 -9.89 -6.44
C LEU A 113 -11.40 -10.97 -5.73
N PRO A 114 -11.48 -12.24 -6.17
CA PRO A 114 -10.57 -13.28 -5.68
C PRO A 114 -9.11 -12.94 -5.95
N ILE A 115 -8.24 -13.43 -5.08
CA ILE A 115 -6.79 -13.43 -5.32
C ILE A 115 -6.50 -14.25 -6.56
N HIS A 116 -5.62 -13.75 -7.43
CA HIS A 116 -5.26 -14.40 -8.68
C HIS A 116 -3.78 -14.22 -8.98
N THR A 117 -3.24 -15.10 -9.82
CA THR A 117 -1.89 -14.99 -10.36
C THR A 117 -1.91 -14.28 -11.71
N GLY A 118 -0.77 -13.70 -12.09
CA GLY A 118 -0.62 -13.02 -13.37
C GLY A 118 0.84 -12.91 -13.78
N GLU A 119 1.03 -12.45 -15.02
CA GLU A 119 2.34 -12.18 -15.61
C GLU A 119 2.42 -10.72 -16.02
N ILE A 120 3.54 -10.07 -15.70
CA ILE A 120 3.78 -8.67 -16.05
C ILE A 120 5.18 -8.58 -16.67
N GLU A 121 5.27 -8.01 -17.86
CA GLU A 121 6.56 -7.82 -18.52
C GLU A 121 7.36 -6.72 -17.82
N LEU A 122 8.67 -6.90 -17.72
CA LEU A 122 9.56 -5.98 -17.01
C LEU A 122 9.66 -4.62 -17.70
N GLU A 123 9.28 -4.51 -18.97
CA GLU A 123 9.21 -3.22 -19.69
C GLU A 123 8.18 -2.24 -19.11
N TRP A 124 7.18 -2.74 -18.36
CA TRP A 124 6.19 -1.90 -17.68
C TRP A 124 6.70 -1.38 -16.32
N VAL A 125 7.85 -1.86 -15.86
CA VAL A 125 8.47 -1.39 -14.61
C VAL A 125 9.26 -0.12 -14.91
N ALA A 126 9.01 0.94 -14.15
CA ALA A 126 9.79 2.16 -14.27
C ALA A 126 11.26 1.90 -13.93
N ASP A 127 12.19 2.49 -14.69
CA ASP A 127 13.64 2.29 -14.53
C ASP A 127 14.12 2.44 -13.08
N GLN A 128 13.59 3.42 -12.35
CA GLN A 128 13.94 3.71 -10.95
C GLN A 128 13.53 2.61 -9.94
N ASP A 129 12.60 1.75 -10.32
CA ASP A 129 12.07 0.67 -9.49
C ASP A 129 12.54 -0.71 -9.99
N TYR A 130 13.32 -0.76 -11.07
CA TYR A 130 13.81 -2.01 -11.68
C TYR A 130 14.66 -2.84 -10.69
N ASP A 131 15.47 -2.18 -9.87
CA ASP A 131 16.29 -2.83 -8.83
C ASP A 131 15.46 -3.44 -7.69
N LEU A 132 14.20 -3.03 -7.55
CA LEU A 132 13.27 -3.56 -6.54
C LEU A 132 12.56 -4.83 -7.02
N VAL A 133 12.74 -5.22 -8.28
CA VAL A 133 12.10 -6.41 -8.87
C VAL A 133 12.85 -7.66 -8.44
N CYS A 134 12.41 -8.25 -7.34
CA CYS A 134 12.90 -9.53 -6.83
C CYS A 134 11.75 -10.39 -6.28
N PRO A 135 11.91 -11.73 -6.21
CA PRO A 135 10.93 -12.59 -5.56
C PRO A 135 10.63 -12.12 -4.13
N GLY A 136 9.35 -12.05 -3.77
CA GLY A 136 8.84 -11.52 -2.52
C GLY A 136 8.70 -9.99 -2.47
N ALA A 137 9.12 -9.27 -3.51
CA ALA A 137 8.87 -7.83 -3.60
C ALA A 137 7.37 -7.53 -3.67
N VAL A 138 6.95 -6.48 -2.96
CA VAL A 138 5.55 -6.02 -2.94
C VAL A 138 5.44 -4.78 -3.82
N PHE A 139 4.40 -4.72 -4.64
CA PHE A 139 4.11 -3.57 -5.50
C PHE A 139 2.63 -3.21 -5.47
N TYR A 140 2.31 -2.04 -5.99
CA TYR A 140 0.95 -1.58 -6.22
C TYR A 140 0.73 -1.38 -7.71
N LEU A 141 -0.34 -1.98 -8.23
CA LEU A 141 -0.84 -1.73 -9.58
C LEU A 141 -2.12 -0.90 -9.45
N THR A 142 -2.12 0.29 -10.04
CA THR A 142 -3.27 1.19 -10.01
C THR A 142 -3.76 1.43 -11.42
N LEU A 143 -5.04 1.12 -11.67
CA LEU A 143 -5.76 1.57 -12.85
C LEU A 143 -6.59 2.79 -12.47
N SER A 144 -6.49 3.84 -13.29
CA SER A 144 -7.16 5.11 -13.04
C SER A 144 -7.68 5.71 -14.35
N LYS A 145 -8.66 6.61 -14.23
CA LYS A 145 -9.03 7.52 -15.32
C LYS A 145 -8.42 8.86 -15.03
N ARG A 146 -7.72 9.43 -16.01
CA ARG A 146 -7.16 10.77 -15.94
C ARG A 146 -7.88 11.69 -16.93
N THR A 147 -8.28 12.88 -16.48
CA THR A 147 -8.78 13.91 -17.39
C THR A 147 -7.62 14.80 -17.82
N LYS A 148 -7.34 14.83 -19.13
CA LYS A 148 -6.28 15.67 -19.71
C LYS A 148 -6.89 16.52 -20.82
N ARG A 149 -6.90 17.85 -20.63
CA ARG A 149 -7.44 18.82 -21.60
C ARG A 149 -8.87 18.49 -22.07
N GLY A 150 -9.72 18.01 -21.15
CA GLY A 150 -11.10 17.62 -21.44
C GLY A 150 -11.29 16.22 -22.03
N SER A 151 -10.22 15.52 -22.39
CA SER A 151 -10.27 14.10 -22.76
C SER A 151 -10.10 13.21 -21.53
N ILE A 152 -10.81 12.09 -21.47
CA ILE A 152 -10.65 11.08 -20.41
C ILE A 152 -9.77 9.95 -20.97
N GLU A 153 -8.63 9.74 -20.34
CA GLU A 153 -7.66 8.70 -20.69
C GLU A 153 -7.61 7.64 -19.59
N ASN A 154 -7.43 6.37 -19.97
CA ASN A 154 -7.11 5.32 -19.01
C ASN A 154 -5.61 5.34 -18.74
N THR A 155 -5.23 5.34 -17.48
CA THR A 155 -3.83 5.35 -17.04
C THR A 155 -3.57 4.19 -16.10
N GLN A 156 -2.40 3.58 -16.24
CA GLN A 156 -1.92 2.53 -15.35
C GLN A 156 -0.59 2.93 -14.73
N GLU A 157 -0.43 2.59 -13.46
CA GLU A 157 0.77 2.89 -12.71
C GLU A 157 1.17 1.66 -11.90
N LEU A 158 2.43 1.25 -12.06
CA LEU A 158 3.05 0.16 -11.32
C LEU A 158 4.16 0.74 -10.44
N ARG A 159 4.07 0.52 -9.12
CA ARG A 159 5.03 1.06 -8.15
C ARG A 159 5.46 0.02 -7.13
N PHE A 160 6.77 -0.16 -7.00
CA PHE A 160 7.33 -1.07 -6.00
C PHE A 160 7.41 -0.41 -4.63
N ARG A 161 7.06 -1.18 -3.59
CA ARG A 161 7.19 -0.75 -2.20
C ARG A 161 8.67 -0.83 -1.81
N ARG A 162 9.28 0.33 -1.58
CA ARG A 162 10.64 0.40 -1.03
C ARG A 162 10.64 -0.10 0.40
N ARG A 163 11.39 -1.19 0.65
CA ARG A 163 11.68 -1.60 2.02
C ARG A 163 12.69 -0.60 2.61
N PRO A 164 12.60 -0.26 3.90
CA PRO A 164 13.63 0.53 4.54
C PRO A 164 14.99 -0.16 4.35
N SER A 165 16.00 0.58 3.93
CA SER A 165 17.36 0.08 3.81
C SER A 165 17.87 -0.23 5.22
N TRP A 166 17.99 -1.51 5.55
CA TRP A 166 18.62 -1.93 6.80
C TRP A 166 20.13 -1.90 6.61
N SER A 167 20.82 -1.22 7.52
CA SER A 167 22.28 -1.30 7.62
C SER A 167 22.72 -2.71 8.02
N GLU A 168 23.96 -3.07 7.71
CA GLU A 168 24.55 -4.34 8.16
C GLU A 168 24.45 -4.53 9.69
N GLY A 169 24.62 -3.43 10.45
CA GLY A 169 24.45 -3.46 11.90
C GLY A 169 23.03 -3.82 12.33
N GLN A 170 22.00 -3.31 11.64
CA GLN A 170 20.61 -3.65 11.92
C GLN A 170 20.29 -5.10 11.55
N LEU A 171 20.84 -5.60 10.44
CA LEU A 171 20.70 -7.01 10.06
C LEU A 171 21.29 -7.94 11.12
N ARG A 172 22.53 -7.68 11.57
CA ARG A 172 23.18 -8.46 12.63
C ARG A 172 22.40 -8.43 13.95
N GLN A 173 21.86 -7.27 14.32
CA GLN A 173 21.05 -7.15 15.54
C GLN A 173 19.82 -8.05 15.46
N ILE A 174 19.13 -8.08 14.32
CA ILE A 174 17.92 -8.86 14.14
C ILE A 174 18.21 -10.36 14.09
N GLU A 175 19.33 -10.76 13.49
CA GLU A 175 19.82 -12.14 13.53
C GLU A 175 20.10 -12.60 14.97
N ASN A 176 20.76 -11.76 15.78
CA ASN A 176 21.02 -12.04 17.18
C ASN A 176 19.72 -12.15 18.00
N ASP A 177 18.78 -11.23 17.79
CA ASP A 177 17.48 -11.24 18.46
C ASP A 177 16.66 -12.50 18.09
N ALA A 178 16.67 -12.89 16.81
CA ALA A 178 16.02 -14.10 16.34
C ALA A 178 16.65 -15.37 16.93
N ALA A 179 17.98 -15.46 16.99
CA ALA A 179 18.68 -16.56 17.63
C ALA A 179 18.35 -16.66 19.13
N MET A 180 18.28 -15.52 19.81
CA MET A 180 17.88 -15.47 21.22
C MET A 180 16.44 -15.95 21.42
N LEU A 181 15.50 -15.51 20.59
CA LEU A 181 14.10 -15.97 20.66
C LEU A 181 13.98 -17.49 20.43
N LEU A 182 14.69 -18.03 19.44
CA LEU A 182 14.73 -19.47 19.19
C LEU A 182 15.29 -20.27 20.36
N SER A 183 16.31 -19.73 21.04
CA SER A 183 16.88 -20.38 22.24
C SER A 183 15.88 -20.46 23.39
N LYS A 184 15.06 -19.41 23.57
CA LYS A 184 14.02 -19.35 24.61
C LYS A 184 12.82 -20.23 24.31
N MET A 185 12.46 -20.41 23.03
CA MET A 185 11.33 -21.25 22.62
C MET A 185 11.62 -22.76 22.71
N LYS A 186 12.89 -23.18 22.69
CA LYS A 186 13.29 -24.61 22.72
C LYS A 186 13.17 -25.27 24.09
N THR A 187 12.94 -24.51 25.17
CA THR A 187 12.81 -25.07 26.52
C THR A 187 11.33 -25.12 26.90
N PRO A 188 10.61 -26.24 26.66
CA PRO A 188 9.30 -26.40 27.27
C PRO A 188 9.48 -26.43 28.80
N PRO A 189 8.61 -25.77 29.58
CA PRO A 189 8.65 -25.91 31.03
C PRO A 189 8.41 -27.39 31.35
N THR A 190 9.43 -28.04 31.90
CA THR A 190 9.32 -29.40 32.40
C THR A 190 8.47 -29.32 33.65
N ALA A 191 7.17 -29.62 33.53
CA ALA A 191 6.28 -29.71 34.67
C ALA A 191 6.84 -30.75 35.64
N THR A 192 7.19 -30.30 36.85
CA THR A 192 7.70 -31.13 37.95
C THR A 192 6.54 -31.46 38.88
#